data_AF-A0A1D2R1V2-F1
#
_entry.id   AF-A0A1D2R1V2-F1
#
_cell.length_a   1.000
_cell.length_b   1.000
_cell.length_c   1.000
_cell.angle_alpha   90.00
_cell.angle_beta   90.00
_cell.angle_gamma   90.00
#
_symmetry.space_group_name_H-M   'P 1'
#
loop_
_entity.id
_entity.type
_entity.pdbx_description
1 polymer ?
#
loop_
_entity_poly.entity_id
_entity_poly.type
_entity_poly.pdbx_seq_one_letter_code
_entity_poly.pdbx_strand_id
1 'polypeptide(L)'
;MILDGNLSISNALTRIKGIGHQISGPAINVIGVDANTKLGTLNDKEIEKVENIIENLDKHLPGWMLNARRDNETGKDIHLIGSDLTMKNRDDINIQKSIRSYRGIRHGQGLPVRGQRTRTSFRKGVTLGVQRKKRG
;
A
#
# COMPACT_ATOMS: atom_id res chain seq x y z
N MET A 1 4.55 -4.92 -15.16
CA MET A 1 4.45 -3.74 -14.27
C MET A 1 5.08 -2.56 -15.02
N ILE A 2 4.39 -1.45 -15.26
CA ILE A 2 5.01 -0.32 -16.01
C ILE A 2 5.58 0.66 -14.99
N LEU A 3 6.90 0.67 -14.86
CA LEU A 3 7.67 1.57 -14.02
C LEU A 3 8.41 2.59 -14.88
N ASP A 4 8.67 3.76 -14.31
CA ASP A 4 9.32 4.87 -14.99
C ASP A 4 10.83 4.80 -14.76
N GLY A 5 11.57 4.59 -15.84
CA GLY A 5 13.01 4.37 -15.81
C GLY A 5 13.84 5.59 -15.37
N ASN A 6 13.28 6.80 -15.35
CA ASN A 6 14.01 8.00 -14.97
C ASN A 6 14.10 8.18 -13.45
N LEU A 7 13.23 7.53 -12.69
CA LEU A 7 13.26 7.57 -11.22
C LEU A 7 14.40 6.73 -10.66
N SER A 8 14.83 7.10 -9.44
CA SER A 8 15.68 6.22 -8.64
C SER A 8 14.94 4.93 -8.29
N ILE A 9 15.66 3.82 -8.12
CA ILE A 9 15.08 2.50 -7.86
C ILE A 9 14.11 2.56 -6.66
N SER A 10 14.55 3.14 -5.54
CA SER A 10 13.71 3.24 -4.34
C SER A 10 12.40 3.98 -4.60
N ASN A 11 12.44 5.09 -5.34
CA ASN A 11 11.24 5.87 -5.67
C ASN A 11 10.38 5.16 -6.72
N ALA A 12 10.99 4.49 -7.70
CA ALA A 12 10.27 3.74 -8.71
C ALA A 12 9.44 2.61 -8.09
N LEU A 13 10.02 1.85 -7.16
CA LEU A 13 9.33 0.77 -6.46
C LEU A 13 8.13 1.28 -5.65
N THR A 14 8.18 2.51 -5.14
CA THR A 14 7.07 3.06 -4.33
C THR A 14 5.81 3.40 -5.14
N ARG A 15 5.91 3.42 -6.48
CA ARG A 15 4.73 3.52 -7.35
C ARG A 15 3.91 2.24 -7.34
N ILE A 16 4.48 1.14 -6.87
CA ILE A 16 3.79 -0.13 -6.72
C ILE A 16 2.90 -0.07 -5.48
N LYS A 17 1.62 -0.37 -5.67
CA LYS A 17 0.67 -0.44 -4.56
C LYS A 17 1.09 -1.56 -3.59
N GLY A 18 1.31 -1.19 -2.33
CA GLY A 18 1.79 -2.12 -1.29
C GLY A 18 3.23 -1.86 -0.85
N ILE A 19 4.06 -1.24 -1.71
CA ILE A 19 5.46 -0.91 -1.42
C ILE A 19 5.59 0.59 -1.13
N GLY A 20 6.06 0.93 0.07
CA GLY A 20 6.37 2.31 0.48
C GLY A 20 7.85 2.54 0.66
N HIS A 21 8.26 3.78 0.99
CA HIS A 21 9.68 4.13 1.17
C HIS A 21 10.38 3.28 2.24
N GLN A 22 9.64 2.91 3.29
CA GLN A 22 10.13 2.08 4.37
C GLN A 22 10.38 0.64 3.93
N ILE A 23 9.72 0.18 2.87
CA ILE A 23 9.85 -1.19 2.35
C ILE A 23 10.87 -1.23 1.21
N SER A 24 10.85 -0.23 0.32
CA SER A 24 11.74 -0.17 -0.83
C SER A 24 13.22 -0.12 -0.43
N GLY A 25 13.57 0.68 0.58
CA GLY A 25 14.96 0.81 1.06
C GLY A 25 15.54 -0.53 1.54
N PRO A 26 14.93 -1.18 2.55
CA PRO A 26 15.39 -2.47 3.05
C PRO A 26 15.38 -3.57 1.98
N ALA A 27 14.38 -3.61 1.09
CA ALA A 27 14.33 -4.59 0.01
C ALA A 27 15.53 -4.47 -0.95
N ILE A 28 15.93 -3.24 -1.29
CA ILE A 28 17.10 -2.98 -2.16
C ILE A 28 18.42 -3.22 -1.41
N ASN A 29 18.48 -2.87 -0.12
CA ASN A 29 19.67 -3.11 0.70
C ASN A 29 20.01 -4.60 0.82
N VAL A 30 19.00 -5.49 0.80
CA VAL A 30 19.22 -6.95 0.77
C VAL A 30 19.93 -7.40 -0.51
N ILE A 31 19.76 -6.68 -1.62
CA ILE A 31 20.44 -6.95 -2.91
C ILE A 31 21.87 -6.41 -2.89
N GLY A 32 22.14 -5.35 -2.11
CA GLY A 32 23.40 -4.63 -2.12
C GLY A 32 23.56 -3.67 -3.31
N VAL A 33 22.45 -3.29 -3.97
CA VAL A 33 22.44 -2.27 -5.04
C VAL A 33 22.24 -0.89 -4.42
N ASP A 34 22.86 0.13 -5.00
CA ASP A 34 22.64 1.51 -4.54
C ASP A 34 21.23 2.01 -4.90
N ALA A 35 20.49 2.45 -3.89
CA ALA A 35 19.10 2.86 -3.99
C ALA A 35 18.89 4.16 -4.81
N ASN A 36 19.94 4.94 -5.02
CA ASN A 36 19.90 6.22 -5.73
C ASN A 36 20.16 6.10 -7.24
N THR A 37 20.63 4.93 -7.69
CA THR A 37 20.78 4.66 -9.12
C THR A 37 19.43 4.73 -9.83
N LYS A 38 19.46 5.07 -11.13
CA LYS A 38 18.24 5.14 -11.93
C LYS A 38 17.79 3.73 -12.31
N LEU A 39 16.47 3.51 -12.31
CA LEU A 39 15.93 2.20 -12.67
C LEU A 39 16.32 1.79 -14.10
N GLY A 40 16.33 2.74 -15.03
CA GLY A 40 16.67 2.49 -16.44
C GLY A 40 18.13 2.16 -16.73
N THR A 41 19.02 2.23 -15.74
CA THR A 41 20.45 1.88 -15.91
C THR A 41 20.81 0.49 -15.40
N LEU A 42 19.85 -0.23 -14.82
CA LEU A 42 20.06 -1.58 -14.30
C LEU A 42 20.24 -2.60 -15.42
N ASN A 43 21.02 -3.64 -15.14
CA ASN A 43 21.15 -4.80 -16.02
C ASN A 43 19.95 -5.74 -15.84
N ASP A 44 19.62 -6.52 -16.88
CA ASP A 44 18.46 -7.44 -16.85
C ASP A 44 18.55 -8.46 -15.70
N LYS A 45 19.78 -8.91 -15.37
CA LYS A 45 20.03 -9.82 -14.23
C LYS A 45 19.73 -9.17 -12.87
N GLU A 46 19.88 -7.86 -12.76
CA GLU A 46 19.58 -7.12 -11.53
C GLU A 46 18.07 -6.88 -11.41
N ILE A 47 17.41 -6.62 -12.53
CA ILE A 47 15.95 -6.51 -12.61
C ILE A 47 15.30 -7.82 -12.15
N GLU A 48 15.76 -8.97 -12.66
CA GLU A 48 15.23 -10.28 -12.26
C GLU A 48 15.40 -10.53 -10.75
N LYS A 49 16.51 -10.08 -10.14
CA LYS A 49 16.70 -10.17 -8.67
C LYS A 49 15.73 -9.28 -7.91
N VAL A 50 15.51 -8.05 -8.39
CA VAL A 50 14.56 -7.11 -7.78
C VAL A 50 13.15 -7.69 -7.83
N GLU A 51 12.73 -8.26 -8.97
CA GLU A 51 11.43 -8.89 -9.13
C GLU A 51 11.26 -10.08 -8.17
N ASN A 52 12.24 -10.97 -8.11
CA ASN A 52 12.21 -12.13 -7.20
C ASN A 52 12.04 -11.74 -5.72
N ILE A 53 12.69 -10.65 -5.29
CA ILE A 53 12.56 -10.14 -3.92
C ILE A 53 11.20 -9.51 -3.69
N ILE A 54 10.68 -8.76 -4.66
CA ILE A 54 9.35 -8.18 -4.59
C ILE A 54 8.30 -9.27 -4.40
N GLU A 55 8.42 -10.38 -5.13
CA GLU A 55 7.52 -11.54 -4.98
C GLU A 55 7.71 -12.29 -3.65
N ASN A 56 8.93 -12.35 -3.12
CA ASN A 56 9.27 -13.10 -1.90
C ASN A 56 9.58 -12.21 -0.69
N LEU A 57 8.90 -11.06 -0.59
CA LEU A 57 9.20 -10.07 0.45
C LEU A 57 9.05 -10.62 1.87
N ASP A 58 8.13 -11.58 2.05
CA ASP A 58 7.79 -12.23 3.32
C ASP A 58 8.96 -12.97 3.97
N LYS A 59 9.91 -13.47 3.16
CA LYS A 59 11.05 -14.26 3.66
C LYS A 59 12.22 -13.38 4.06
N HIS A 60 12.36 -12.23 3.41
CA HIS A 60 13.52 -11.35 3.58
C HIS A 60 13.29 -10.26 4.64
N LEU A 61 12.03 -9.89 4.88
CA LEU A 61 11.67 -8.87 5.86
C LEU A 61 11.06 -9.49 7.12
N PRO A 62 11.24 -8.84 8.29
CA PRO A 62 10.61 -9.32 9.51
C PRO A 62 9.09 -9.12 9.45
N GLY A 63 8.34 -10.06 10.04
CA GLY A 63 6.87 -10.08 9.98
C GLY A 63 6.17 -8.79 10.44
N TRP A 64 6.78 -8.03 11.36
CA TRP A 64 6.21 -6.75 11.82
C TRP A 64 6.17 -5.66 10.75
N MET A 65 6.94 -5.82 9.68
CA MET A 65 7.06 -4.88 8.57
C MET A 65 6.10 -5.20 7.41
N LEU A 66 5.51 -6.40 7.40
CA LEU A 66 4.60 -6.87 6.36
C LEU A 66 3.19 -6.25 6.54
N ASN A 67 2.42 -6.18 5.45
CA ASN A 67 1.16 -5.43 5.42
C ASN A 67 -0.06 -6.27 5.82
N ALA A 68 -0.02 -7.59 5.66
CA ALA A 68 -1.06 -8.53 6.06
C ALA A 68 -0.50 -9.50 7.11
N ARG A 69 -0.38 -9.02 8.35
CA ARG A 69 0.08 -9.84 9.49
C ARG A 69 -1.05 -10.70 10.01
N ARG A 70 -0.76 -11.98 10.29
CA ARG A 70 -1.71 -12.98 10.79
C ARG A 70 -3.00 -12.98 9.98
N ASP A 71 -2.89 -13.30 8.70
CA ASP A 71 -4.06 -13.39 7.84
C ASP A 71 -5.10 -14.39 8.39
N ASN A 72 -6.38 -14.04 8.26
CA ASN A 72 -7.47 -14.81 8.88
C ASN A 72 -7.61 -16.23 8.33
N GLU A 73 -7.18 -16.48 7.09
CA GLU A 73 -7.31 -17.78 6.43
C GLU A 73 -6.06 -18.63 6.64
N THR A 74 -4.89 -18.04 6.41
CA THR A 74 -3.62 -18.78 6.39
C THR A 74 -2.84 -18.72 7.71
N GLY A 75 -3.13 -17.75 8.57
CA GLY A 75 -2.44 -17.53 9.85
C GLY A 75 -0.99 -17.05 9.73
N LYS A 76 -0.49 -16.86 8.50
CA LYS A 76 0.89 -16.41 8.22
C LYS A 76 0.93 -14.89 8.06
N ASP A 77 2.14 -14.34 8.19
CA ASP A 77 2.40 -12.94 7.84
C ASP A 77 2.75 -12.89 6.34
N ILE A 78 1.96 -12.13 5.58
CA ILE A 78 2.04 -12.03 4.12
C ILE A 78 2.19 -10.56 3.72
N HIS A 79 2.83 -10.31 2.59
CA HIS A 79 2.93 -9.02 1.93
C HIS A 79 2.21 -9.03 0.59
N LEU A 80 1.06 -8.37 0.54
CA LEU A 80 0.24 -8.28 -0.66
C LEU A 80 0.60 -7.06 -1.49
N ILE A 81 0.64 -7.23 -2.81
CA ILE A 81 1.09 -6.20 -3.76
C ILE A 81 0.01 -5.98 -4.83
N GLY A 82 -0.01 -4.79 -5.43
CA GLY A 82 -0.78 -4.53 -6.64
C GLY A 82 -2.28 -4.76 -6.47
N SER A 83 -2.85 -5.60 -7.35
CA SER A 83 -4.25 -6.01 -7.37
C SER A 83 -4.65 -6.77 -6.10
N ASP A 84 -3.76 -7.61 -5.59
CA ASP A 84 -4.10 -8.57 -4.53
C ASP A 84 -4.40 -7.84 -3.23
N LEU A 85 -3.62 -6.80 -2.94
CA LEU A 85 -3.91 -5.87 -1.84
C LEU A 85 -5.26 -5.17 -2.00
N THR A 86 -5.68 -4.86 -3.24
CA THR A 86 -7.00 -4.24 -3.47
C THR A 86 -8.15 -5.21 -3.27
N MET A 87 -7.97 -6.46 -3.72
CA MET A 87 -8.96 -7.52 -3.58
C MET A 87 -9.13 -7.87 -2.11
N LYS A 88 -8.04 -8.09 -1.38
CA LYS A 88 -8.07 -8.37 0.05
C LYS A 88 -8.82 -7.32 0.86
N ASN A 89 -8.52 -6.03 0.63
CA ASN A 89 -9.23 -4.94 1.30
C ASN A 89 -10.74 -4.93 1.00
N ARG A 90 -11.12 -5.26 -0.25
CA ARG A 90 -12.53 -5.36 -0.64
C ARG A 90 -13.19 -6.53 0.08
N ASP A 91 -12.53 -7.67 0.15
CA ASP A 91 -13.04 -8.88 0.77
C ASP A 91 -13.19 -8.72 2.29
N ASP A 92 -12.22 -8.10 2.96
CA ASP A 92 -12.29 -7.78 4.38
C ASP A 92 -13.48 -6.85 4.70
N ILE A 93 -13.75 -5.86 3.84
CA ILE A 93 -14.92 -4.97 3.97
C ILE A 93 -16.22 -5.77 3.72
N ASN A 94 -16.23 -6.68 2.75
CA ASN A 94 -17.39 -7.51 2.44
C ASN A 94 -17.73 -8.45 3.60
N ILE A 95 -16.73 -9.06 4.23
CA ILE A 95 -16.89 -9.88 5.44
C ILE A 95 -17.51 -9.03 6.56
N GLN A 96 -17.01 -7.80 6.78
CA GLN A 96 -17.58 -6.92 7.81
C GLN A 96 -19.05 -6.56 7.54
N LYS A 97 -19.43 -6.39 6.27
CA LYS A 97 -20.80 -6.12 5.83
C LYS A 97 -21.70 -7.34 6.00
N SER A 98 -21.25 -8.54 5.63
CA SER A 98 -22.04 -9.77 5.74
C SER A 98 -22.34 -10.12 7.20
N ILE A 99 -21.36 -9.94 8.10
CA ILE A 99 -21.51 -10.10 9.55
C ILE A 99 -22.45 -9.05 10.17
N ARG A 100 -22.77 -7.97 9.44
CA ARG A 100 -23.54 -6.82 9.93
C ARG A 100 -22.91 -6.15 11.17
N SER A 101 -21.58 -6.17 11.24
CA SER A 101 -20.83 -5.45 12.26
C SER A 101 -21.11 -3.93 12.17
N TYR A 102 -20.94 -3.20 13.28
CA TYR A 102 -21.05 -1.73 13.26
C TYR A 102 -20.20 -1.10 12.15
N ARG A 103 -18.94 -1.54 12.01
CA ARG A 103 -18.05 -1.07 10.95
C ARG A 103 -18.58 -1.39 9.56
N GLY A 104 -19.10 -2.60 9.35
CA GLY A 104 -19.71 -3.02 8.09
C GLY A 104 -20.90 -2.16 7.67
N ILE A 105 -21.81 -1.86 8.60
CA ILE A 105 -22.97 -0.98 8.35
C ILE A 105 -22.48 0.42 7.94
N ARG A 106 -21.49 0.97 8.64
CA ARG A 106 -20.89 2.28 8.32
C ARG A 106 -20.20 2.28 6.95
N HIS A 107 -19.47 1.21 6.62
CA HIS A 107 -18.88 1.01 5.29
C HIS A 107 -19.96 0.93 4.20
N GLY A 108 -21.11 0.29 4.45
CA GLY A 108 -22.24 0.26 3.52
C GLY A 108 -22.87 1.63 3.30
N GLN A 109 -22.95 2.45 4.35
CA GLN A 109 -23.49 3.81 4.30
C GLN A 109 -22.47 4.87 3.80
N GLY A 110 -21.20 4.49 3.61
CA GLY A 110 -20.13 5.43 3.25
C GLY A 110 -19.80 6.46 4.33
N LEU A 111 -20.01 6.10 5.60
CA LEU A 111 -19.76 6.96 6.76
C LEU A 111 -18.42 6.62 7.44
N PRO A 112 -17.80 7.55 8.19
CA PRO A 112 -16.59 7.26 8.93
C PRO A 112 -16.82 6.18 9.99
N VAL A 113 -15.82 5.30 10.13
CA VAL A 113 -15.93 3.99 10.82
C VAL A 113 -15.35 4.01 12.23
N ARG A 114 -14.40 4.91 12.53
CA ARG A 114 -13.65 4.97 13.80
C ARG A 114 -14.33 5.79 14.91
N GLY A 115 -15.66 5.98 14.86
CA GLY A 115 -16.40 6.78 15.85
C GLY A 115 -16.18 8.29 15.73
N GLN A 116 -15.78 8.78 14.56
CA GLN A 116 -15.58 10.21 14.31
C GLN A 116 -16.93 10.96 14.38
N ARG A 117 -16.92 12.19 14.93
CA ARG A 117 -18.12 13.02 15.06
C ARG A 117 -18.58 13.54 13.68
N THR A 118 -19.78 13.16 13.24
CA THR A 118 -20.34 13.53 11.91
C THR A 118 -21.25 14.76 11.92
N ARG A 119 -21.48 15.39 13.09
CA ARG A 119 -22.33 16.59 13.20
C ARG A 119 -21.72 17.79 12.46
N THR A 120 -20.42 18.00 12.60
CA THR A 120 -19.68 19.16 12.05
C THR A 120 -18.77 18.78 10.89
N SER A 121 -18.18 17.58 10.90
CA SER A 121 -17.19 17.12 9.93
C SER A 121 -17.79 16.15 8.90
N PHE A 122 -17.08 15.89 7.80
CA PHE A 122 -17.49 14.95 6.73
C PHE A 122 -18.80 15.33 6.01
N ARG A 123 -19.12 16.63 5.96
CA ARG A 123 -20.23 17.16 5.16
C ARG A 123 -19.84 17.18 3.68
N LYS A 124 -20.72 16.69 2.81
CA LYS A 124 -20.57 16.80 1.35
C LYS A 124 -21.22 18.12 0.91
N GLY A 125 -20.44 19.01 0.31
CA GLY A 125 -20.91 20.34 -0.12
C GLY A 125 -19.75 21.33 -0.26
N VAL A 126 -20.03 22.48 -0.86
CA VAL A 126 -19.05 23.56 -1.04
C VAL A 126 -18.77 24.21 0.33
N THR A 127 -17.51 24.42 0.66
CA THR A 127 -17.13 25.21 1.84
C THR A 127 -17.60 26.66 1.60
N LEU A 128 -18.54 27.15 2.41
CA LEU A 128 -19.06 28.53 2.33
C LEU A 128 -18.07 29.59 2.87
N GLY A 129 -16.77 29.44 2.62
CA GLY A 129 -15.72 30.26 3.25
C GLY A 129 -14.44 30.41 2.42
N VAL A 130 -13.33 30.74 3.10
CA VAL A 130 -12.06 31.17 2.48
C VAL A 130 -11.51 30.15 1.49
N GLN A 131 -11.46 30.56 0.22
CA GLN A 131 -10.83 29.84 -0.87
C GLN A 131 -9.30 29.86 -0.66
N ARG A 132 -8.71 28.74 -0.22
CA ARG A 132 -7.26 28.64 -0.11
C ARG A 132 -6.65 28.54 -1.51
N LYS A 133 -5.66 29.40 -1.80
CA LYS A 133 -4.86 29.33 -3.02
C LYS A 133 -4.25 27.93 -3.14
N LYS A 134 -4.42 27.27 -4.30
CA LYS A 134 -3.67 26.04 -4.60
C LYS A 134 -2.18 26.35 -4.47
N ARG A 135 -1.47 25.62 -3.60
CA ARG A 135 0.00 25.61 -3.62
C ARG A 135 0.40 25.02 -4.98
N GLY A 136 1.04 25.86 -5.79
CA GLY A 136 1.74 25.43 -7.01
C GLY A 136 2.95 24.60 -6.66
#